data_AF-H1YZG2-F1
#
_entry.id   AF-H1YZG2-F1
#
_cell.length_a   1.000
_cell.length_b   1.000
_cell.length_c   1.000
_cell.angle_alpha   90.00
_cell.angle_beta   90.00
_cell.angle_gamma   90.00
#
_symmetry.space_group_name_H-M   'P 1'
#
loop_
_entity.id
_entity.type
_entity.pdbx_description
1 polymer ?
#
loop_
_entity_poly.entity_id
_entity_poly.type
_entity_poly.pdbx_seq_one_letter_code
_entity_poly.pdbx_strand_id
1 'polypeptide(L)'
;MTGITNIAIESESFFRSIPKHICRIITPISMKHMEELIKNLSAENRARTDIVNSLKKLNKPEENPVKKLILMKTEVANIRRKSEKANLNEDFSGEINNILSEFDGEILRTENSCRATFGKELHDKLSELNIAHEGQYPKYKLFNGLLYIIADLSSGKTKLFYGNEIEKIGECKTDPEPIAKLIINAQNTIFEREFDDESFLSELKAAYDIWLFKNNAEKNSEVKIVDLLPEIAFIKQDLRFRTSPSKLRFKDYTRVQLSYDLSRLNARTTGNSELKLTAAKRSNTRSQKGVIWIPSKTRAIGETFSGIKFEKSVL
;
A
#
# COMPACT_ATOMS: atom_id res chain seq x y z
N MET A 1 56.23 7.77 49.82
CA MET A 1 56.77 8.53 48.67
C MET A 1 55.59 9.26 48.05
N THR A 2 55.26 10.46 48.58
CA THR A 2 55.62 11.78 48.00
C THR A 2 55.01 11.93 46.61
N GLY A 3 53.92 12.66 46.37
CA GLY A 3 53.57 14.01 46.84
C GLY A 3 53.84 15.00 45.69
N ILE A 4 52.83 15.80 45.31
CA ILE A 4 52.83 17.11 44.61
C ILE A 4 51.38 17.33 44.11
N THR A 5 50.49 17.90 44.93
CA THR A 5 50.17 19.33 45.17
C THR A 5 49.35 20.01 44.07
N ASN A 6 48.11 20.33 44.46
CA ASN A 6 47.23 21.34 43.90
C ASN A 6 47.98 22.61 43.50
N ILE A 7 47.81 23.03 42.25
CA ILE A 7 48.09 24.39 41.79
C ILE A 7 46.74 24.98 41.38
N ALA A 8 45.98 25.41 42.38
CA ALA A 8 44.93 26.40 42.21
C ALA A 8 45.63 27.78 42.31
N ILE A 9 46.14 28.27 41.18
CA ILE A 9 46.62 29.65 41.09
C ILE A 9 45.47 30.50 40.54
N GLU A 10 44.93 31.28 41.46
CA GLU A 10 44.43 32.64 41.29
C GLU A 10 44.66 33.24 39.90
N SER A 11 43.62 33.22 39.05
CA SER A 11 43.53 34.11 37.88
C SER A 11 42.25 34.96 37.89
N GLU A 12 41.52 35.02 39.01
CA GLU A 12 40.29 35.82 39.15
C GLU A 12 40.51 37.29 39.54
N SER A 13 41.75 37.73 39.79
CA SER A 13 42.05 39.11 40.18
C SER A 13 42.59 40.00 39.06
N PHE A 14 42.99 39.46 37.90
CA PHE A 14 43.60 40.27 36.83
C PHE A 14 42.60 40.88 35.82
N PHE A 15 41.34 40.44 35.82
CA PHE A 15 40.30 40.99 34.92
C PHE A 15 39.47 42.13 35.52
N ARG A 16 39.78 42.62 36.73
CA ARG A 16 39.01 43.68 37.41
C ARG A 16 39.37 45.11 37.02
N SER A 17 40.24 45.32 36.03
CA SER A 17 40.60 46.67 35.55
C SER A 17 40.52 46.81 34.03
N ILE A 18 39.49 46.24 33.42
CA ILE A 18 39.10 46.62 32.05
C ILE A 18 37.86 47.52 32.16
N PRO A 19 37.88 48.77 31.63
CA PRO A 19 36.74 49.66 31.66
C PRO A 19 35.48 48.98 31.10
N LYS A 20 34.37 49.02 31.84
CA LYS A 20 33.05 48.44 31.46
C LYS A 20 32.49 48.99 30.14
N HIS A 21 33.13 50.00 29.54
CA HIS A 21 32.77 50.55 28.24
C HIS A 21 33.44 49.86 27.04
N ILE A 22 34.40 48.94 27.26
CA ILE A 22 35.08 48.20 26.16
C ILE A 22 34.52 46.78 25.98
N CYS A 23 33.85 46.20 26.98
CA CYS A 23 33.22 44.87 26.87
C CYS A 23 31.90 44.82 26.08
N ARG A 24 31.47 45.93 25.45
CA ARG A 24 30.21 46.01 24.69
C ARG A 24 30.38 46.02 23.17
N ILE A 25 31.56 45.66 22.66
CA ILE A 25 31.84 45.60 21.21
C ILE A 25 32.43 44.25 20.80
N ILE A 26 31.96 43.16 21.41
CA ILE A 26 31.89 41.87 20.69
C ILE A 26 30.40 41.66 20.48
N THR A 27 29.95 42.01 19.28
CA THR A 27 28.55 42.02 18.90
C THR A 27 27.96 40.60 19.04
N PRO A 28 26.75 40.44 19.64
CA PRO A 28 26.02 39.16 19.66
C PRO A 28 25.67 38.60 18.27
N ILE A 29 26.00 39.35 17.22
CA ILE A 29 25.92 38.96 15.81
C ILE A 29 27.01 37.93 15.46
N SER A 30 28.22 38.04 16.04
CA SER A 30 29.36 37.16 15.75
C SER A 30 29.13 35.72 16.23
N MET A 31 28.53 35.53 17.41
CA MET A 31 28.26 34.20 17.96
C MET A 31 27.15 33.46 17.20
N LYS A 32 26.06 34.14 16.83
CA LYS A 32 24.98 33.51 16.03
C LYS A 32 25.48 33.05 14.67
N HIS A 33 26.32 33.85 14.02
CA HIS A 33 26.92 33.50 12.73
C HIS A 33 27.86 32.31 12.84
N MET A 34 28.62 32.22 13.94
CA MET A 34 29.49 31.08 14.22
C MET A 34 28.71 29.79 14.52
N GLU A 35 27.63 29.87 15.29
CA GLU A 35 26.74 28.73 15.55
C GLU A 35 26.08 28.23 14.27
N GLU A 36 25.63 29.14 13.40
CA GLU A 36 25.06 28.81 12.10
C GLU A 36 26.11 28.17 11.17
N LEU A 37 27.34 28.67 11.17
CA LEU A 37 28.46 28.07 10.42
C LEU A 37 28.80 26.65 10.93
N ILE A 38 28.89 26.44 12.24
CA ILE A 38 29.12 25.11 12.84
C ILE A 38 27.99 24.14 12.46
N LYS A 39 26.74 24.62 12.51
CA LYS A 39 25.56 23.84 12.12
C LYS A 39 25.63 23.45 10.64
N ASN A 40 26.02 24.36 9.75
CA ASN A 40 26.14 24.07 8.33
C ASN A 40 27.28 23.09 8.04
N LEU A 41 28.47 23.31 8.62
CA LEU A 41 29.62 22.41 8.46
C LEU A 41 29.35 21.00 9.00
N SER A 42 28.67 20.88 10.14
CA SER A 42 28.29 19.57 10.69
C SER A 42 27.25 18.85 9.82
N ALA A 43 26.31 19.58 9.22
CA ALA A 43 25.35 19.02 8.27
C ALA A 43 26.03 18.51 6.98
N GLU A 44 26.98 19.27 6.44
CA GLU A 44 27.76 18.87 5.26
C GLU A 44 28.62 17.63 5.52
N ASN A 45 29.33 17.58 6.65
CA ASN A 45 30.13 16.41 7.04
C ASN A 45 29.27 15.16 7.21
N ARG A 46 28.07 15.31 7.75
CA ARG A 46 27.10 14.23 7.85
C ARG A 46 26.65 13.75 6.48
N ALA A 47 26.34 14.66 5.56
CA ALA A 47 25.96 14.31 4.18
C ALA A 47 27.08 13.55 3.45
N ARG A 48 28.34 13.99 3.59
CA ARG A 48 29.51 13.29 3.02
C ARG A 48 29.69 11.88 3.59
N THR A 49 29.62 11.74 4.91
CA THR A 49 29.72 10.44 5.60
C THR A 49 28.65 9.47 5.11
N ASP A 50 27.43 9.98 4.95
CA ASP A 50 26.31 9.22 4.45
C ASP A 50 26.50 8.77 2.98
N ILE A 51 26.99 9.64 2.10
CA ILE A 51 27.31 9.29 0.70
C ILE A 51 28.34 8.15 0.67
N VAL A 52 29.42 8.27 1.45
CA VAL A 52 30.45 7.23 1.56
C VAL A 52 29.85 5.91 2.03
N ASN A 53 28.96 5.94 3.02
CA ASN A 53 28.29 4.74 3.52
C ASN A 53 27.38 4.10 2.46
N SER A 54 26.66 4.89 1.67
CA SER A 54 25.84 4.40 0.55
C SER A 54 26.70 3.76 -0.55
N LEU A 55 27.80 4.40 -0.95
CA LEU A 55 28.76 3.82 -1.90
C LEU A 55 29.35 2.50 -1.41
N LYS A 56 29.72 2.43 -0.12
CA LYS A 56 30.21 1.18 0.50
C LYS A 56 29.18 0.06 0.46
N LYS A 57 27.88 0.37 0.60
CA LYS A 57 26.81 -0.62 0.50
C LYS A 57 26.60 -1.09 -0.94
N LEU A 58 26.67 -0.18 -1.92
CA LEU A 58 26.58 -0.51 -3.34
C LEU A 58 27.70 -1.45 -3.79
N ASN A 59 28.89 -1.33 -3.19
CA ASN A 59 30.03 -2.19 -3.50
C ASN A 59 29.97 -3.59 -2.84
N LYS A 60 28.97 -3.87 -1.98
CA LYS A 60 28.83 -5.20 -1.39
C LYS A 60 28.19 -6.16 -2.40
N PRO A 61 28.72 -7.39 -2.55
CA PRO A 61 28.09 -8.38 -3.40
C PRO A 61 26.72 -8.78 -2.82
N GLU A 62 25.71 -8.84 -3.68
CA GLU A 62 24.37 -9.36 -3.37
C GLU A 62 24.00 -10.36 -4.45
N GLU A 63 23.80 -11.62 -4.04
CA GLU A 63 23.53 -12.75 -4.95
C GLU A 63 22.10 -12.70 -5.49
N ASN A 64 21.14 -12.22 -4.69
CA ASN A 64 19.75 -12.16 -5.13
C ASN A 64 19.52 -10.93 -6.03
N PRO A 65 19.15 -11.11 -7.31
CA PRO A 65 19.10 -10.02 -8.27
C PRO A 65 18.01 -8.99 -7.94
N VAL A 66 16.90 -9.41 -7.32
CA VAL A 66 15.82 -8.50 -6.88
C VAL A 66 16.27 -7.68 -5.68
N LYS A 67 16.90 -8.31 -4.68
CA LYS A 67 17.47 -7.58 -3.53
C LYS A 67 18.55 -6.61 -3.97
N LYS A 68 19.42 -7.03 -4.90
CA LYS A 68 20.45 -6.17 -5.50
C LYS A 68 19.80 -4.95 -6.16
N LEU A 69 18.75 -5.15 -6.96
CA LEU A 69 18.02 -4.06 -7.61
C LEU A 69 17.43 -3.06 -6.61
N ILE A 70 16.78 -3.56 -5.55
CA ILE A 70 16.19 -2.71 -4.49
C ILE A 70 17.28 -1.91 -3.78
N LEU A 71 18.39 -2.56 -3.44
CA LEU A 71 19.55 -1.94 -2.79
C LEU A 71 20.12 -0.82 -3.68
N MET A 72 20.36 -1.12 -4.96
CA MET A 72 20.90 -0.15 -5.93
C MET A 72 19.99 1.08 -6.06
N LYS A 73 18.70 0.89 -6.32
CA LYS A 73 17.75 2.00 -6.46
C LYS A 73 17.68 2.87 -5.20
N THR A 74 17.67 2.23 -4.03
CA THR A 74 17.57 2.94 -2.75
C THR A 74 18.82 3.77 -2.47
N GLU A 75 20.00 3.19 -2.62
CA GLU A 75 21.26 3.87 -2.29
C GLU A 75 21.64 4.92 -3.34
N VAL A 76 21.37 4.70 -4.63
CA VAL A 76 21.53 5.73 -5.69
C VAL A 76 20.63 6.94 -5.43
N ALA A 77 19.35 6.71 -5.09
CA ALA A 77 18.43 7.80 -4.75
C ALA A 77 18.87 8.56 -3.47
N ASN A 78 19.43 7.84 -2.50
CA ASN A 78 19.98 8.46 -1.29
C ASN A 78 21.20 9.32 -1.59
N ILE A 79 22.13 8.85 -2.44
CA ILE A 79 23.32 9.62 -2.83
C ILE A 79 22.89 10.91 -3.54
N ARG A 80 21.98 10.84 -4.52
CA ARG A 80 21.47 12.03 -5.24
C ARG A 80 20.89 13.09 -4.31
N ARG A 81 19.97 12.68 -3.43
CA ARG A 81 19.32 13.60 -2.47
C ARG A 81 20.32 14.24 -1.51
N LYS A 82 21.42 13.57 -1.20
CA LYS A 82 22.44 14.06 -0.26
C LYS A 82 23.52 14.88 -0.97
N SER A 83 23.86 14.55 -2.21
CA SER A 83 24.79 15.34 -3.03
C SER A 83 24.20 16.70 -3.40
N GLU A 84 22.90 16.78 -3.70
CA GLU A 84 22.20 18.06 -3.95
C GLU A 84 22.22 19.02 -2.75
N LYS A 85 22.31 18.48 -1.52
CA LYS A 85 22.32 19.25 -0.27
C LYS A 85 23.72 19.56 0.24
N ALA A 86 24.73 18.86 -0.26
CA ALA A 86 26.09 19.03 0.16
C ALA A 86 26.77 20.05 -0.76
N ASN A 87 27.46 21.05 -0.18
CA ASN A 87 28.40 21.88 -0.92
C ASN A 87 29.66 21.04 -1.23
N LEU A 88 29.53 20.21 -2.26
CA LEU A 88 30.65 19.45 -2.82
C LEU A 88 31.37 20.32 -3.85
N ASN A 89 32.70 20.20 -3.89
CA ASN A 89 33.49 20.80 -4.97
C ASN A 89 33.04 20.21 -6.32
N GLU A 90 33.09 21.01 -7.40
CA GLU A 90 32.69 20.65 -8.75
C GLU A 90 33.35 19.35 -9.24
N ASP A 91 34.64 19.16 -8.98
CA ASP A 91 35.36 17.93 -9.37
C ASP A 91 34.74 16.68 -8.73
N PHE A 92 34.54 16.70 -7.41
CA PHE A 92 33.93 15.58 -6.67
C PHE A 92 32.48 15.37 -7.06
N SER A 93 31.75 16.44 -7.35
CA SER A 93 30.38 16.36 -7.87
C SER A 93 30.36 15.67 -9.24
N GLY A 94 31.31 16.00 -10.12
CA GLY A 94 31.50 15.36 -11.41
C GLY A 94 31.75 13.86 -11.30
N GLU A 95 32.68 13.44 -10.43
CA GLU A 95 32.97 12.02 -10.18
C GLU A 95 31.75 11.25 -9.65
N ILE A 96 31.03 11.83 -8.67
CA ILE A 96 29.82 11.21 -8.13
C ILE A 96 28.76 11.06 -9.23
N ASN A 97 28.56 12.08 -10.06
CA ASN A 97 27.58 12.02 -11.14
C ASN A 97 27.94 10.98 -12.20
N ASN A 98 29.22 10.83 -12.53
CA ASN A 98 29.70 9.77 -13.44
C ASN A 98 29.39 8.38 -12.87
N ILE A 99 29.73 8.14 -11.60
CA ILE A 99 29.44 6.88 -10.91
C ILE A 99 27.91 6.60 -10.87
N LEU A 100 27.10 7.62 -10.57
CA LEU A 100 25.64 7.47 -10.55
C LEU A 100 25.06 7.14 -11.94
N SER A 101 25.65 7.68 -13.01
CA SER A 101 25.27 7.36 -14.39
C SER A 101 25.59 5.89 -14.76
N GLU A 102 26.74 5.38 -14.32
CA GLU A 102 27.09 3.97 -14.48
C GLU A 102 26.09 3.06 -13.74
N PHE A 103 25.76 3.39 -12.49
CA PHE A 103 24.76 2.64 -11.71
C PHE A 103 23.36 2.72 -12.32
N ASP A 104 22.96 3.82 -12.96
CA ASP A 104 21.68 3.87 -13.68
C ASP A 104 21.64 2.85 -14.82
N GLY A 105 22.74 2.73 -15.57
CA GLY A 105 22.90 1.71 -16.60
C GLY A 105 22.81 0.28 -16.04
N GLU A 106 23.48 0.02 -14.91
CA GLU A 106 23.43 -1.28 -14.24
C GLU A 106 22.03 -1.59 -13.67
N ILE A 107 21.36 -0.60 -13.07
CA ILE A 107 19.99 -0.71 -12.57
C ILE A 107 19.05 -1.11 -13.70
N LEU A 108 19.12 -0.43 -14.85
CA LEU A 108 18.25 -0.72 -16.00
C LEU A 108 18.46 -2.14 -16.53
N ARG A 109 19.73 -2.59 -16.65
CA ARG A 109 20.07 -3.94 -17.10
C ARG A 109 19.57 -5.00 -16.12
N THR A 110 19.84 -4.79 -14.83
CA THR A 110 19.42 -5.69 -13.75
C THR A 110 17.90 -5.76 -13.67
N GLU A 111 17.22 -4.63 -13.79
CA GLU A 111 15.76 -4.56 -13.80
C GLU A 111 15.16 -5.34 -14.97
N ASN A 112 15.67 -5.17 -16.19
CA ASN A 112 15.19 -5.93 -17.34
C ASN A 112 15.40 -7.44 -17.18
N SER A 113 16.55 -7.86 -16.65
CA SER A 113 16.83 -9.26 -16.34
C SER A 113 15.88 -9.82 -15.28
N CYS A 114 15.66 -9.07 -14.20
CA CYS A 114 14.70 -9.44 -13.15
C CYS A 114 13.27 -9.55 -13.70
N ARG A 115 12.84 -8.62 -14.55
CA ARG A 115 11.51 -8.62 -15.17
C ARG A 115 11.29 -9.86 -16.03
N ALA A 116 12.26 -10.21 -16.88
CA ALA A 116 12.18 -11.38 -17.74
C ALA A 116 12.13 -12.67 -16.94
N THR A 117 13.01 -12.81 -15.95
CA THR A 117 13.09 -14.01 -15.10
C THR A 117 11.82 -14.17 -14.26
N PHE A 118 11.41 -13.10 -13.56
CA PHE A 118 10.18 -13.10 -12.76
C PHE A 118 8.94 -13.40 -13.59
N GLY A 119 8.82 -12.79 -14.77
CA GLY A 119 7.66 -13.01 -15.65
C GLY A 119 7.56 -14.46 -16.11
N LYS A 120 8.68 -15.08 -16.47
CA LYS A 120 8.74 -16.49 -16.82
C LYS A 120 8.38 -17.39 -15.64
N GLU A 121 9.03 -17.21 -14.50
CA GLU A 121 8.78 -18.05 -13.32
C GLU A 121 7.34 -17.93 -12.82
N LEU A 122 6.75 -16.74 -12.84
CA LEU A 122 5.34 -16.55 -12.50
C LEU A 122 4.41 -17.22 -13.51
N HIS A 123 4.70 -17.11 -14.82
CA HIS A 123 3.93 -17.78 -15.86
C HIS A 123 3.94 -19.30 -15.68
N ASP A 124 5.13 -19.88 -15.47
CA ASP A 124 5.30 -21.32 -15.25
C ASP A 124 4.51 -21.76 -14.00
N LYS A 125 4.64 -21.02 -12.89
CA LYS A 125 3.94 -21.33 -11.64
C LYS A 125 2.41 -21.24 -11.76
N LEU A 126 1.88 -20.24 -12.46
CA LEU A 126 0.43 -20.10 -12.67
C LEU A 126 -0.09 -21.20 -13.60
N SER A 127 0.71 -21.61 -14.59
CA SER A 127 0.38 -22.70 -15.51
C SER A 127 0.35 -24.05 -14.81
N GLU A 128 1.31 -24.33 -13.91
CA GLU A 128 1.31 -25.54 -13.05
C GLU A 128 0.03 -25.68 -12.23
N LEU A 129 -0.55 -24.56 -11.81
CA LEU A 129 -1.78 -24.50 -11.01
C LEU A 129 -3.05 -24.48 -11.86
N ASN A 130 -2.95 -24.58 -13.19
CA ASN A 130 -4.06 -24.44 -14.14
C ASN A 130 -4.83 -23.11 -13.99
N ILE A 131 -4.15 -22.03 -13.58
CA ILE A 131 -4.76 -20.71 -13.44
C ILE A 131 -4.62 -19.98 -14.77
N ALA A 132 -5.75 -19.78 -15.44
CA ALA A 132 -5.82 -18.97 -16.65
C ALA A 132 -5.41 -17.52 -16.37
N HIS A 133 -4.44 -17.02 -17.14
CA HIS A 133 -3.87 -15.70 -16.96
C HIS A 133 -3.47 -15.06 -18.30
N GLU A 134 -3.51 -13.74 -18.33
CA GLU A 134 -3.15 -12.89 -19.46
C GLU A 134 -2.25 -11.74 -18.99
N GLY A 135 -1.47 -11.17 -19.91
CA GLY A 135 -0.65 -10.00 -19.64
C GLY A 135 0.82 -10.33 -19.35
N GLN A 136 1.56 -9.30 -18.96
CA GLN A 136 3.00 -9.34 -18.75
C GLN A 136 3.39 -8.37 -17.64
N TYR A 137 4.58 -8.52 -17.07
CA TYR A 137 5.09 -7.58 -16.06
C TYR A 137 4.89 -6.12 -16.51
N PRO A 138 4.39 -5.23 -15.65
CA PRO A 138 4.09 -5.44 -14.22
C PRO A 138 2.67 -5.94 -13.92
N LYS A 139 1.81 -6.08 -14.94
CA LYS A 139 0.36 -6.29 -14.77
C LYS A 139 -0.11 -7.59 -15.41
N TYR A 140 -0.66 -8.47 -14.58
CA TYR A 140 -1.30 -9.71 -15.02
C TYR A 140 -2.78 -9.67 -14.70
N LYS A 141 -3.57 -10.29 -15.57
CA LYS A 141 -5.01 -10.42 -15.47
C LYS A 141 -5.34 -11.90 -15.29
N LEU A 142 -6.14 -12.24 -14.29
CA LEU A 142 -6.52 -13.63 -13.98
C LEU A 142 -8.04 -13.79 -14.01
N PHE A 143 -8.51 -15.03 -14.11
CA PHE A 143 -9.93 -15.39 -14.02
C PHE A 143 -10.81 -14.50 -14.91
N ASN A 144 -10.45 -14.39 -16.20
CA ASN A 144 -11.16 -13.58 -17.19
C ASN A 144 -11.29 -12.08 -16.84
N GLY A 145 -10.40 -11.54 -16.01
CA GLY A 145 -10.41 -10.13 -15.63
C GLY A 145 -11.12 -9.79 -14.34
N LEU A 146 -11.40 -10.81 -13.52
CA LEU A 146 -11.87 -10.60 -12.15
C LEU A 146 -10.73 -10.17 -11.22
N LEU A 147 -9.52 -10.72 -11.41
CA LEU A 147 -8.35 -10.40 -10.60
C LEU A 147 -7.21 -9.78 -11.42
N TYR A 148 -6.44 -8.92 -10.77
CA TYR A 148 -5.26 -8.29 -11.33
C TYR A 148 -4.08 -8.36 -10.36
N ILE A 149 -2.95 -8.81 -10.86
CA ILE A 149 -1.67 -8.76 -10.16
C ILE A 149 -0.95 -7.50 -10.62
N ILE A 150 -0.46 -6.70 -9.68
CA ILE A 150 0.47 -5.59 -9.95
C ILE A 150 1.76 -5.86 -9.18
N ALA A 151 2.79 -6.29 -9.91
CA ALA A 151 4.10 -6.57 -9.37
C ALA A 151 5.01 -5.35 -9.49
N ASP A 152 5.67 -4.99 -8.39
CA ASP A 152 6.69 -3.95 -8.37
C ASP A 152 8.00 -4.54 -7.84
N LEU A 153 8.95 -4.75 -8.73
CA LEU A 153 10.29 -5.23 -8.39
C LEU A 153 11.10 -4.19 -7.63
N SER A 154 10.79 -2.90 -7.78
CA SER A 154 11.53 -1.82 -7.12
C SER A 154 11.20 -1.74 -5.64
N SER A 155 9.95 -2.00 -5.26
CA SER A 155 9.54 -2.10 -3.86
C SER A 155 9.58 -3.53 -3.32
N GLY A 156 9.77 -4.53 -4.18
CA GLY A 156 9.72 -5.95 -3.81
C GLY A 156 8.33 -6.39 -3.35
N LYS A 157 7.29 -5.64 -3.70
CA LYS A 157 5.90 -5.88 -3.29
C LYS A 157 5.02 -6.16 -4.50
N THR A 158 4.14 -7.13 -4.36
CA THR A 158 3.10 -7.45 -5.33
C THR A 158 1.74 -7.31 -4.69
N LYS A 159 0.84 -6.61 -5.37
CA LYS A 159 -0.54 -6.38 -4.91
C LYS A 159 -1.50 -7.18 -5.77
N LEU A 160 -2.49 -7.79 -5.11
CA LEU A 160 -3.60 -8.46 -5.78
C LEU A 160 -4.86 -7.61 -5.64
N PHE A 161 -5.50 -7.33 -6.76
CA PHE A 161 -6.72 -6.55 -6.84
C PHE A 161 -7.87 -7.36 -7.42
N TYR A 162 -9.09 -7.04 -6.99
CA TYR A 162 -10.35 -7.48 -7.57
C TYR A 162 -11.02 -6.34 -8.33
N GLY A 163 -11.55 -6.65 -9.51
CA GLY A 163 -11.87 -5.65 -10.53
C GLY A 163 -10.60 -4.96 -11.03
N ASN A 164 -10.72 -4.15 -12.09
CA ASN A 164 -9.58 -3.45 -12.71
C ASN A 164 -8.94 -2.43 -11.74
N GLU A 165 -8.16 -2.94 -10.79
CA GLU A 165 -7.46 -2.23 -9.72
C GLU A 165 -8.39 -1.50 -8.74
N ILE A 166 -9.59 -2.05 -8.49
CA ILE A 166 -10.62 -1.40 -7.69
C ILE A 166 -10.48 -1.76 -6.21
N GLU A 167 -10.54 -3.05 -5.88
CA GLU A 167 -10.48 -3.53 -4.51
C GLU A 167 -9.17 -4.28 -4.26
N LYS A 168 -8.33 -3.78 -3.36
CA LYS A 168 -7.11 -4.51 -2.97
C LYS A 168 -7.48 -5.71 -2.09
N ILE A 169 -7.24 -6.93 -2.57
CA ILE A 169 -7.42 -8.15 -1.79
C ILE A 169 -6.26 -8.35 -0.82
N GLY A 170 -5.03 -8.12 -1.28
CA GLY A 170 -3.86 -8.39 -0.48
C GLY A 170 -2.56 -7.88 -1.09
N GLU A 171 -1.47 -8.12 -0.36
CA GLU A 171 -0.11 -7.78 -0.76
C GLU A 171 0.84 -8.86 -0.24
N CYS A 172 1.83 -9.21 -1.06
CA CYS A 172 2.88 -10.15 -0.70
C CYS A 172 4.22 -9.69 -1.29
N LYS A 173 5.29 -10.45 -1.05
CA LYS A 173 6.59 -10.23 -1.69
C LYS A 173 6.49 -10.52 -3.18
N THR A 174 7.27 -9.80 -4.00
CA THR A 174 7.38 -10.05 -5.44
C THR A 174 8.19 -11.30 -5.71
N ASP A 175 7.56 -12.44 -5.50
CA ASP A 175 8.10 -13.79 -5.66
C ASP A 175 6.93 -14.69 -6.14
N PRO A 176 7.13 -15.51 -7.19
CA PRO A 176 6.09 -16.39 -7.74
C PRO A 176 5.34 -17.22 -6.70
N GLU A 177 6.03 -17.75 -5.69
CA GLU A 177 5.44 -18.68 -4.73
C GLU A 177 4.47 -17.98 -3.74
N PRO A 178 4.84 -16.88 -3.06
CA PRO A 178 3.90 -16.07 -2.30
C PRO A 178 2.72 -15.54 -3.12
N ILE A 179 2.96 -15.15 -4.38
CA ILE A 179 1.90 -14.66 -5.27
C ILE A 179 0.88 -15.76 -5.56
N ALA A 180 1.35 -16.96 -5.94
CA ALA A 180 0.50 -18.12 -6.17
C ALA A 180 -0.35 -18.45 -4.93
N LYS A 181 0.25 -18.47 -3.73
CA LYS A 181 -0.47 -18.67 -2.47
C LYS A 181 -1.55 -17.61 -2.23
N LEU A 182 -1.25 -16.35 -2.49
CA LEU A 182 -2.21 -15.26 -2.35
C LEU A 182 -3.40 -15.43 -3.31
N ILE A 183 -3.14 -15.89 -4.54
CA ILE A 183 -4.18 -16.15 -5.56
C ILE A 183 -5.05 -17.34 -5.17
N ILE A 184 -4.46 -18.46 -4.76
CA ILE A 184 -5.21 -19.64 -4.30
C ILE A 184 -6.10 -19.27 -3.11
N ASN A 185 -5.58 -18.52 -2.14
CA ASN A 185 -6.39 -18.06 -1.02
C ASN A 185 -7.55 -17.18 -1.49
N ALA A 186 -7.33 -16.26 -2.44
CA ALA A 186 -8.39 -15.45 -3.02
C ALA A 186 -9.44 -16.30 -3.75
N GLN A 187 -9.01 -17.30 -4.53
CA GLN A 187 -9.89 -18.25 -5.21
C GLN A 187 -10.79 -19.01 -4.23
N ASN A 188 -10.19 -19.60 -3.19
CA ASN A 188 -10.92 -20.39 -2.20
C ASN A 188 -11.91 -19.53 -1.38
N THR A 189 -11.51 -18.29 -1.04
CA THR A 189 -12.31 -17.42 -0.16
C THR A 189 -13.35 -16.58 -0.90
N ILE A 190 -13.18 -16.32 -2.20
CA ILE A 190 -14.07 -15.48 -2.99
C ILE A 190 -14.89 -16.34 -3.97
N PHE A 191 -14.22 -17.15 -4.78
CA PHE A 191 -14.81 -17.79 -5.97
C PHE A 191 -15.37 -19.19 -5.71
N GLU A 192 -14.68 -20.01 -4.94
CA GLU A 192 -15.06 -21.41 -4.67
C GLU A 192 -16.02 -21.58 -3.49
N ARG A 193 -16.65 -20.49 -3.04
CA ARG A 193 -17.67 -20.56 -2.00
C ARG A 193 -18.96 -21.13 -2.55
N GLU A 194 -19.62 -21.94 -1.73
CA GLU A 194 -21.01 -22.34 -1.92
C GLU A 194 -21.89 -21.09 -2.05
N PHE A 195 -22.83 -21.14 -2.98
CA PHE A 195 -23.74 -20.03 -3.27
C PHE A 195 -25.06 -20.59 -3.73
N ASP A 196 -26.11 -20.12 -3.06
CA ASP A 196 -27.49 -20.40 -3.39
C ASP A 196 -28.21 -19.07 -3.59
N ASP A 197 -28.79 -18.87 -4.78
CA ASP A 197 -29.39 -17.62 -5.21
C ASP A 197 -30.51 -17.18 -4.24
N GLU A 198 -31.39 -18.12 -3.84
CA GLU A 198 -32.56 -17.84 -3.01
C GLU A 198 -32.16 -17.50 -1.57
N SER A 199 -31.27 -18.31 -0.97
CA SER A 199 -30.74 -18.07 0.37
C SER A 199 -30.00 -16.74 0.44
N PHE A 200 -29.15 -16.44 -0.54
CA PHE A 200 -28.42 -15.18 -0.57
C PHE A 200 -29.35 -13.97 -0.72
N LEU A 201 -30.35 -14.03 -1.61
CA LEU A 201 -31.33 -12.94 -1.75
C LEU A 201 -32.18 -12.74 -0.49
N SER A 202 -32.59 -13.83 0.16
CA SER A 202 -33.33 -13.79 1.42
C SER A 202 -32.51 -13.12 2.54
N GLU A 203 -31.25 -13.52 2.68
CA GLU A 203 -30.31 -12.92 3.64
C GLU A 203 -30.05 -11.44 3.35
N LEU A 204 -29.86 -11.08 2.08
CA LEU A 204 -29.66 -9.69 1.66
C LEU A 204 -30.92 -8.84 1.91
N LYS A 205 -32.11 -9.40 1.69
CA LYS A 205 -33.38 -8.74 2.01
C LYS A 205 -33.54 -8.53 3.51
N ALA A 206 -33.20 -9.54 4.32
CA ALA A 206 -33.23 -9.42 5.77
C ALA A 206 -32.23 -8.36 6.28
N ALA A 207 -31.02 -8.30 5.71
CA ALA A 207 -30.04 -7.26 6.02
C ALA A 207 -30.59 -5.85 5.71
N TYR A 208 -31.25 -5.71 4.56
CA TYR A 208 -31.91 -4.48 4.14
C TYR A 208 -33.03 -4.06 5.09
N ASP A 209 -33.90 -4.98 5.50
CA ASP A 209 -34.98 -4.68 6.44
C ASP A 209 -34.48 -4.28 7.83
N ILE A 210 -33.44 -4.97 8.34
CA ILE A 210 -32.78 -4.59 9.59
C ILE A 210 -32.23 -3.16 9.49
N TRP A 211 -31.59 -2.82 8.37
CA TRP A 211 -31.05 -1.48 8.17
C TRP A 211 -32.16 -0.43 8.14
N LEU A 212 -33.26 -0.67 7.41
CA LEU A 212 -34.39 0.26 7.36
C LEU A 212 -34.97 0.50 8.77
N PHE A 213 -35.16 -0.57 9.53
CA PHE A 213 -35.65 -0.51 10.90
C PHE A 213 -34.71 0.30 11.81
N LYS A 214 -33.41 0.00 11.79
CA LYS A 214 -32.41 0.71 12.61
C LYS A 214 -32.33 2.20 12.31
N ASN A 215 -32.60 2.60 11.06
CA ASN A 215 -32.49 3.99 10.62
C ASN A 215 -33.85 4.72 10.53
N ASN A 216 -34.95 4.09 10.95
CA ASN A 216 -36.32 4.61 10.78
C ASN A 216 -36.62 5.06 9.33
N ALA A 217 -36.10 4.33 8.35
CA ALA A 217 -36.29 4.64 6.94
C ALA A 217 -37.57 4.01 6.39
N GLU A 218 -38.19 4.66 5.42
CA GLU A 218 -39.42 4.16 4.79
C GLU A 218 -39.17 2.87 4.01
N LYS A 219 -40.22 2.05 3.90
CA LYS A 219 -40.18 0.83 3.08
C LYS A 219 -39.84 1.17 1.63
N ASN A 220 -38.99 0.35 1.00
CA ASN A 220 -38.48 0.52 -0.37
C ASN A 220 -37.51 1.71 -0.56
N SER A 221 -37.08 2.38 0.50
CA SER A 221 -36.04 3.41 0.42
C SER A 221 -34.74 2.86 -0.18
N GLU A 222 -34.05 3.66 -0.98
CA GLU A 222 -32.72 3.28 -1.46
C GLU A 222 -31.71 3.33 -0.30
N VAL A 223 -30.95 2.25 -0.14
CA VAL A 223 -29.89 2.13 0.85
C VAL A 223 -28.55 2.06 0.14
N LYS A 224 -27.54 2.77 0.67
CA LYS A 224 -26.18 2.66 0.10
C LYS A 224 -25.67 1.25 0.29
N ILE A 225 -25.12 0.66 -0.78
CA ILE A 225 -24.73 -0.75 -0.78
C ILE A 225 -23.68 -1.09 0.27
N VAL A 226 -22.80 -0.13 0.59
CA VAL A 226 -21.75 -0.28 1.59
C VAL A 226 -22.29 -0.24 3.01
N ASP A 227 -23.40 0.46 3.25
CA ASP A 227 -24.02 0.57 4.58
C ASP A 227 -24.72 -0.73 4.98
N LEU A 228 -25.01 -1.62 4.01
CA LEU A 228 -25.57 -2.95 4.26
C LEU A 228 -24.52 -4.01 4.55
N LEU A 229 -23.25 -3.77 4.23
CA LEU A 229 -22.20 -4.75 4.40
C LEU A 229 -22.09 -5.28 5.84
N PRO A 230 -22.18 -4.44 6.89
CA PRO A 230 -22.17 -4.92 8.28
C PRO A 230 -23.36 -5.82 8.61
N GLU A 231 -24.55 -5.50 8.10
CA GLU A 231 -25.78 -6.25 8.40
C GLU A 231 -25.76 -7.62 7.75
N ILE A 232 -25.36 -7.71 6.47
CA ILE A 232 -25.23 -9.01 5.80
C ILE A 232 -24.08 -9.84 6.38
N ALA A 233 -22.96 -9.20 6.77
CA ALA A 233 -21.88 -9.89 7.44
C ALA A 233 -22.34 -10.51 8.76
N PHE A 234 -23.19 -9.81 9.53
CA PHE A 234 -23.75 -10.33 10.76
C PHE A 234 -24.74 -11.48 10.53
N ILE A 235 -25.60 -11.37 9.52
CA ILE A 235 -26.55 -12.45 9.15
C ILE A 235 -25.80 -13.73 8.76
N LYS A 236 -24.71 -13.62 8.01
CA LYS A 236 -23.92 -14.76 7.54
C LYS A 236 -23.10 -15.47 8.65
N GLN A 237 -23.11 -14.96 9.87
CA GLN A 237 -22.43 -15.61 10.98
C GLN A 237 -23.09 -16.94 11.35
N ASP A 238 -22.27 -17.93 11.70
CA ASP A 238 -22.76 -19.25 12.08
C ASP A 238 -23.34 -19.29 13.50
N LEU A 239 -23.95 -20.44 13.85
CA LEU A 239 -24.57 -20.66 15.16
C LEU A 239 -23.57 -20.53 16.32
N ARG A 240 -22.28 -20.87 16.12
CA ARG A 240 -21.26 -20.77 17.18
C ARG A 240 -20.93 -19.32 17.50
N PHE A 241 -20.92 -18.45 16.50
CA PHE A 241 -20.80 -17.01 16.71
C PHE A 241 -22.06 -16.46 17.38
N ARG A 242 -23.26 -16.84 16.91
CA ARG A 242 -24.53 -16.32 17.46
C ARG A 242 -24.75 -16.71 18.92
N THR A 243 -24.36 -17.91 19.32
CA THR A 243 -24.49 -18.40 20.70
C THR A 243 -23.44 -17.79 21.64
N SER A 244 -22.23 -17.54 21.15
CA SER A 244 -21.15 -16.98 21.96
C SER A 244 -20.21 -16.16 21.06
N PRO A 245 -20.52 -14.84 20.91
CA PRO A 245 -19.80 -13.95 20.00
C PRO A 245 -18.36 -13.73 20.45
N SER A 246 -17.42 -13.90 19.53
CA SER A 246 -16.01 -13.56 19.77
C SER A 246 -15.31 -13.29 18.44
N LYS A 247 -14.22 -12.52 18.49
CA LYS A 247 -13.40 -12.23 17.29
C LYS A 247 -12.91 -13.49 16.59
N LEU A 248 -12.56 -14.53 17.34
CA LEU A 248 -12.07 -15.81 16.79
C LEU A 248 -13.16 -16.61 16.06
N ARG A 249 -14.44 -16.34 16.32
CA ARG A 249 -15.57 -17.02 15.68
C ARG A 249 -16.23 -16.18 14.59
N PHE A 250 -15.80 -14.93 14.44
CA PHE A 250 -16.32 -14.07 13.40
C PHE A 250 -15.82 -14.56 12.03
N LYS A 251 -16.76 -14.79 11.12
CA LYS A 251 -16.48 -15.10 9.72
C LYS A 251 -16.49 -13.80 8.92
N ASP A 252 -15.36 -13.47 8.30
CA ASP A 252 -15.28 -12.28 7.49
C ASP A 252 -16.20 -12.39 6.27
N TYR A 253 -16.97 -11.32 6.02
CA TYR A 253 -17.74 -11.13 4.80
C TYR A 253 -17.40 -9.77 4.21
N THR A 254 -16.54 -9.81 3.19
CA THR A 254 -15.90 -8.65 2.60
C THR A 254 -16.73 -8.06 1.48
N ARG A 255 -16.39 -6.82 1.14
CA ARG A 255 -16.96 -6.11 -0.01
C ARG A 255 -16.72 -6.82 -1.34
N VAL A 256 -15.58 -7.50 -1.50
CA VAL A 256 -15.28 -8.31 -2.69
C VAL A 256 -16.21 -9.52 -2.78
N GLN A 257 -16.47 -10.18 -1.66
CA GLN A 257 -17.41 -11.30 -1.60
C GLN A 257 -18.84 -10.86 -1.93
N LEU A 258 -19.31 -9.75 -1.36
CA LEU A 258 -20.62 -9.17 -1.70
C LEU A 258 -20.73 -8.84 -3.20
N SER A 259 -19.69 -8.23 -3.77
CA SER A 259 -19.64 -7.93 -5.20
C SER A 259 -19.78 -9.18 -6.05
N TYR A 260 -18.99 -10.21 -5.74
CA TYR A 260 -18.98 -11.45 -6.51
C TYR A 260 -20.32 -12.19 -6.37
N ASP A 261 -20.86 -12.27 -5.15
CA ASP A 261 -22.15 -12.91 -4.87
C ASP A 261 -23.30 -12.21 -5.62
N LEU A 262 -23.32 -10.87 -5.66
CA LEU A 262 -24.29 -10.12 -6.48
C LEU A 262 -24.14 -10.40 -7.98
N SER A 263 -22.91 -10.65 -8.46
CA SER A 263 -22.68 -10.98 -9.87
C SER A 263 -23.12 -12.39 -10.23
N ARG A 264 -23.23 -13.30 -9.27
CA ARG A 264 -23.62 -14.70 -9.49
C ARG A 264 -25.13 -14.88 -9.63
N LEU A 265 -25.93 -14.00 -9.04
CA LEU A 265 -27.40 -14.04 -9.11
C LEU A 265 -27.94 -14.23 -10.53
N ASN A 266 -28.75 -15.27 -10.73
CA ASN A 266 -29.48 -15.53 -11.97
C ASN A 266 -30.86 -14.87 -11.94
N ALA A 267 -31.55 -14.95 -10.80
CA ALA A 267 -32.77 -14.22 -10.52
C ALA A 267 -32.52 -13.12 -9.50
N ARG A 268 -33.33 -12.06 -9.53
CA ARG A 268 -33.29 -10.96 -8.56
C ARG A 268 -34.56 -10.86 -7.73
N THR A 269 -35.41 -11.87 -7.80
CA THR A 269 -36.70 -11.94 -7.11
C THR A 269 -36.60 -12.86 -5.91
N THR A 270 -37.13 -12.43 -4.77
CA THR A 270 -37.26 -13.25 -3.56
C THR A 270 -38.63 -12.98 -2.93
N GLY A 271 -39.47 -14.02 -2.88
CA GLY A 271 -40.89 -13.88 -2.56
C GLY A 271 -41.58 -12.84 -3.44
N ASN A 272 -42.24 -11.85 -2.82
CA ASN A 272 -42.94 -10.77 -3.52
C ASN A 272 -42.07 -9.52 -3.73
N SER A 273 -40.75 -9.65 -3.65
CA SER A 273 -39.81 -8.53 -3.75
C SER A 273 -38.77 -8.76 -4.85
N GLU A 274 -38.40 -7.69 -5.55
CA GLU A 274 -37.35 -7.67 -6.56
C GLU A 274 -36.21 -6.74 -6.12
N LEU A 275 -34.99 -7.24 -6.19
CA LEU A 275 -33.76 -6.51 -5.96
C LEU A 275 -33.46 -5.57 -7.15
N LYS A 276 -33.40 -4.27 -6.87
CA LYS A 276 -32.91 -3.25 -7.80
C LYS A 276 -31.58 -2.67 -7.31
N LEU A 277 -30.63 -2.52 -8.23
CA LEU A 277 -29.35 -1.87 -7.99
C LEU A 277 -29.35 -0.49 -8.64
N THR A 278 -28.90 0.53 -7.92
CA THR A 278 -28.77 1.89 -8.45
C THR A 278 -27.33 2.12 -8.90
N ALA A 279 -27.16 2.38 -10.21
CA ALA A 279 -25.85 2.67 -10.80
C ALA A 279 -25.22 3.93 -10.19
N ALA A 280 -23.90 3.90 -9.99
CA ALA A 280 -23.18 5.02 -9.41
C ALA A 280 -23.11 6.21 -10.38
N LYS A 281 -23.50 7.40 -9.91
CA LYS A 281 -23.31 8.66 -10.65
C LYS A 281 -21.84 9.10 -10.62
N ARG A 282 -21.41 9.92 -11.59
CA ARG A 282 -20.03 10.48 -11.65
C ARG A 282 -19.57 11.18 -10.37
N SER A 283 -20.50 11.81 -9.63
CA SER A 283 -20.22 12.43 -8.32
C SER A 283 -19.79 11.40 -7.26
N ASN A 284 -20.36 10.19 -7.31
CA ASN A 284 -20.14 9.12 -6.33
C ASN A 284 -18.88 8.33 -6.64
N THR A 285 -18.47 8.24 -7.92
CA THR A 285 -17.24 7.54 -8.33
C THR A 285 -15.94 8.22 -7.88
N ARG A 286 -16.02 9.46 -7.36
CA ARG A 286 -14.84 10.14 -6.78
C ARG A 286 -14.37 9.49 -5.47
N SER A 287 -15.27 8.78 -4.76
CA SER A 287 -14.93 8.03 -3.54
C SER A 287 -15.28 6.55 -3.74
N GLN A 288 -14.26 5.72 -3.94
CA GLN A 288 -14.42 4.26 -4.07
C GLN A 288 -15.11 3.63 -2.85
N LYS A 289 -15.08 4.31 -1.69
CA LYS A 289 -15.68 3.83 -0.44
C LYS A 289 -17.21 3.74 -0.47
N GLY A 290 -17.89 4.46 -1.35
CA GLY A 290 -19.36 4.55 -1.37
C GLY A 290 -20.06 3.75 -2.47
N VAL A 291 -19.31 3.09 -3.35
CA VAL A 291 -19.84 2.42 -4.56
C VAL A 291 -19.22 1.06 -4.65
N ILE A 292 -19.90 -0.01 -5.04
CA ILE A 292 -19.31 -1.35 -5.25
C ILE A 292 -19.19 -1.65 -6.75
N TRP A 293 -18.08 -2.22 -7.18
CA TRP A 293 -17.96 -2.74 -8.54
C TRP A 293 -18.52 -4.15 -8.59
N ILE A 294 -19.34 -4.49 -9.58
CA ILE A 294 -19.95 -5.82 -9.76
C ILE A 294 -19.58 -6.30 -11.17
N PRO A 295 -18.94 -7.48 -11.32
CA PRO A 295 -18.70 -8.09 -12.61
C PRO A 295 -19.98 -8.25 -13.43
N SER A 296 -19.88 -8.00 -14.73
CA SER A 296 -20.98 -8.31 -15.65
C SER A 296 -20.85 -9.75 -16.12
N LYS A 297 -21.98 -10.47 -16.22
CA LYS A 297 -22.03 -11.80 -16.86
C LYS A 297 -21.85 -11.70 -18.38
N THR A 298 -22.26 -10.59 -18.99
CA THR A 298 -22.36 -10.42 -20.45
C THR A 298 -21.28 -9.54 -21.05
N ARG A 299 -20.66 -8.68 -20.25
CA ARG A 299 -19.59 -7.78 -20.69
C ARG A 299 -18.28 -8.19 -20.04
N ALA A 300 -17.18 -8.07 -20.78
CA ALA A 300 -15.83 -8.23 -20.23
C ALA A 300 -15.49 -7.18 -19.13
N ILE A 301 -16.37 -6.21 -18.89
CA ILE A 301 -16.20 -5.08 -17.98
C ILE A 301 -17.39 -5.06 -17.00
N GLY A 302 -17.11 -4.96 -15.70
CA GLY A 302 -18.14 -4.81 -14.66
C GLY A 302 -18.61 -3.36 -14.47
N GLU A 303 -19.70 -3.19 -13.74
CA GLU A 303 -20.38 -1.90 -13.52
C GLU A 303 -20.30 -1.49 -12.04
N THR A 304 -20.36 -0.18 -11.76
CA THR A 304 -20.33 0.34 -10.38
C THR A 304 -21.71 0.75 -9.91
N PHE A 305 -22.08 0.32 -8.69
CA PHE A 305 -23.37 0.56 -8.08
C PHE A 305 -23.20 1.26 -6.74
N SER A 306 -24.04 2.26 -6.44
CA SER A 306 -24.00 2.97 -5.16
C SER A 306 -25.09 2.54 -4.20
N GLY A 307 -26.21 2.05 -4.72
CA GLY A 307 -27.40 1.79 -3.92
C GLY A 307 -28.08 0.48 -4.24
N ILE A 308 -28.90 0.04 -3.29
CA ILE A 308 -29.76 -1.12 -3.38
C ILE A 308 -31.15 -0.74 -2.88
N LYS A 309 -32.18 -1.34 -3.46
CA LYS A 309 -33.54 -1.31 -2.92
C LYS A 309 -34.27 -2.59 -3.28
N PHE A 310 -35.32 -2.87 -2.52
CA PHE A 310 -36.26 -3.92 -2.86
C PHE A 310 -37.62 -3.29 -3.16
N GLU A 311 -38.20 -3.67 -4.30
CA GLU A 311 -39.51 -3.22 -4.74
C GLU A 311 -40.47 -4.40 -4.81
N LYS A 312 -41.79 -4.16 -4.78
CA LYS A 312 -42.75 -5.24 -4.96
C LYS A 312 -42.59 -5.81 -6.37
N SER A 313 -42.39 -7.12 -6.47
CA SER A 313 -42.30 -7.79 -7.77
C SER A 313 -43.66 -7.75 -8.45
N VAL A 314 -43.68 -7.28 -9.71
CA VAL A 314 -44.84 -7.36 -10.59
C VAL A 314 -44.69 -8.66 -11.37
N LEU A 315 -45.13 -9.77 -10.75
CA LEU A 315 -45.35 -11.03 -11.44
C LEU A 315 -46.72 -10.99 -12.11
#